data_AF-A0A7Y8LXW4-F1
#
_entry.id   AF-A0A7Y8LXW4-F1
#
_cell.length_a   1.000
_cell.length_b   1.000
_cell.length_c   1.000
_cell.angle_alpha   90.00
_cell.angle_beta   90.00
_cell.angle_gamma   90.00
#
_symmetry.space_group_name_H-M   'P 1'
#
loop_
_entity.id
_entity.type
_entity.pdbx_description
1 polymer ?
#
loop_
_entity_poly.entity_id
_entity_poly.type
_entity_poly.pdbx_seq_one_letter_code
_entity_poly.pdbx_strand_id
1 'polypeptide(L)'
;MEDRIRVMETDPALTGIGEKKIDLAIFRGAFFFPSLFKVNFSAIDRVLKTNGVALIGGGFGKFTPDWVIENIGKRSRDLNREIGEIEIDEDGLRHQIQSEVVQGKMEVISEGGLWVLMRK
;
A
#
# COMPACT_ATOMS: atom_id res chain seq x y z
N MET A 1 8.66 -19.93 -15.80
CA MET A 1 8.05 -19.10 -14.73
C MET A 1 8.96 -17.94 -14.36
N GLU A 2 10.28 -18.12 -14.48
CA GLU A 2 11.31 -17.10 -14.23
C GLU A 2 11.14 -15.82 -15.08
N ASP A 3 10.66 -15.91 -16.33
CA ASP A 3 10.44 -14.70 -17.17
C ASP A 3 9.20 -13.86 -16.81
N ARG A 4 8.39 -14.28 -15.82
CA ARG A 4 7.16 -13.55 -15.42
C ARG A 4 7.38 -12.60 -14.25
N ILE A 5 8.52 -12.68 -13.57
CA ILE A 5 8.85 -11.85 -12.41
C ILE A 5 10.13 -11.12 -12.71
N ARG A 6 10.06 -9.79 -12.75
CA ARG A 6 11.24 -8.93 -12.83
C ARG A 6 11.40 -8.22 -11.50
N VAL A 7 12.52 -8.49 -10.84
CA VAL A 7 12.95 -7.72 -9.67
C VAL A 7 13.72 -6.50 -10.17
N MET A 8 13.40 -5.33 -9.63
CA MET A 8 14.11 -4.09 -9.93
C MET A 8 14.26 -3.28 -8.65
N GLU A 9 15.37 -2.55 -8.56
CA GLU A 9 15.58 -1.57 -7.52
C GLU A 9 14.84 -0.27 -7.87
N THR A 10 14.28 0.40 -6.85
CA THR A 10 13.57 1.67 -6.99
C THR A 10 13.51 2.38 -5.64
N ASP A 11 12.97 3.59 -5.62
CA ASP A 11 12.80 4.43 -4.44
C ASP A 11 11.31 4.76 -4.18
N PRO A 12 10.96 5.46 -3.08
CA PRO A 12 9.59 5.88 -2.83
C PRO A 12 8.96 6.78 -3.91
N ALA A 13 9.77 7.44 -4.77
CA ALA A 13 9.30 8.21 -5.90
C ALA A 13 9.11 7.37 -7.18
N LEU A 14 9.37 6.06 -7.09
CA LEU A 14 9.25 5.08 -8.17
C LEU A 14 10.07 5.47 -9.42
N THR A 15 11.27 6.02 -9.23
CA THR A 15 12.13 6.50 -10.33
C THR A 15 12.54 5.39 -11.30
N GLY A 16 12.62 4.13 -10.85
CA GLY A 16 12.88 2.96 -11.69
C GLY A 16 11.72 2.59 -12.63
N ILE A 17 10.55 3.22 -12.49
CA ILE A 17 9.34 2.90 -13.24
C ILE A 17 8.92 4.10 -14.11
N GLY A 18 8.84 3.86 -15.41
CA GLY A 18 8.36 4.84 -16.39
C GLY A 18 6.88 5.18 -16.20
N GLU A 19 6.48 6.32 -16.74
CA GLU A 19 5.09 6.79 -16.66
C GLU A 19 4.13 5.86 -17.41
N LYS A 20 2.92 5.71 -16.87
CA LYS A 20 1.82 4.95 -17.51
C LYS A 20 2.25 3.54 -17.96
N LYS A 21 2.96 2.81 -17.10
CA LYS A 21 3.44 1.44 -17.37
C LYS A 21 2.69 0.38 -16.57
N ILE A 22 2.03 0.75 -15.48
CA ILE A 22 1.48 -0.19 -14.52
C ILE A 22 -0.04 -0.22 -14.64
N ASP A 23 -0.61 -1.41 -14.89
CA ASP A 23 -2.06 -1.64 -14.87
C ASP A 23 -2.58 -1.83 -13.43
N LEU A 24 -1.79 -2.51 -12.59
CA LEU A 24 -2.08 -2.76 -11.18
C LEU A 24 -0.82 -2.58 -10.33
N ALA A 25 -0.88 -1.67 -9.35
CA ALA A 25 0.16 -1.52 -8.33
C ALA A 25 -0.34 -1.99 -6.97
N ILE A 26 0.47 -2.76 -6.24
CA ILE A 26 0.13 -3.25 -4.91
C ILE A 26 1.25 -2.89 -3.94
N PHE A 27 0.91 -2.14 -2.90
CA PHE A 27 1.81 -1.81 -1.79
C PHE A 27 1.21 -2.42 -0.53
N ARG A 28 1.76 -3.55 -0.09
CA ARG A 28 1.34 -4.23 1.15
C ARG A 28 2.33 -3.92 2.27
N GLY A 29 1.81 -3.50 3.43
CA GLY A 29 2.60 -2.94 4.54
C GLY A 29 2.82 -1.43 4.42
N ALA A 30 2.06 -0.73 3.58
CA ALA A 30 2.15 0.72 3.44
C ALA A 30 1.57 1.44 4.66
N PHE A 31 2.01 2.68 4.92
CA PHE A 31 1.66 3.53 6.07
C PHE A 31 2.24 3.09 7.42
N PHE A 32 2.21 1.80 7.73
CA PHE A 32 2.59 1.26 9.04
C PHE A 32 4.06 1.50 9.43
N PHE A 33 4.97 1.65 8.46
CA PHE A 33 6.41 1.79 8.72
C PHE A 33 6.99 3.08 8.10
N PRO A 34 6.65 4.27 8.61
CA PRO A 34 6.99 5.56 8.00
C PRO A 34 8.50 5.86 7.99
N SER A 35 9.29 5.17 8.80
CA SER A 35 10.76 5.23 8.80
C SER A 35 11.39 4.45 7.63
N LEU A 36 10.72 3.41 7.14
CA LEU A 36 11.21 2.53 6.08
C LEU A 36 10.67 2.94 4.71
N PHE A 37 9.40 3.35 4.65
CA PHE A 37 8.74 3.71 3.41
C PHE A 37 7.67 4.77 3.63
N LYS A 38 7.74 5.86 2.86
CA LYS A 38 6.69 6.87 2.79
C LYS A 38 5.95 6.74 1.47
N VAL A 39 4.64 6.59 1.55
CA VAL A 39 3.78 6.54 0.35
C VAL A 39 3.85 7.89 -0.37
N ASN A 40 4.12 7.85 -1.67
CA ASN A 40 4.08 9.00 -2.55
C ASN A 40 2.94 8.81 -3.57
N PHE A 41 1.77 9.39 -3.28
CA PHE A 41 0.57 9.20 -4.10
C PHE A 41 0.75 9.76 -5.52
N SER A 42 1.45 10.89 -5.69
CA SER A 42 1.75 11.45 -7.01
C SER A 42 2.66 10.53 -7.84
N ALA A 43 3.64 9.87 -7.22
CA ALA A 43 4.49 8.90 -7.91
C ALA A 43 3.69 7.67 -8.36
N ILE A 44 2.78 7.18 -7.51
CA ILE A 44 1.88 6.06 -7.85
C ILE A 44 0.97 6.47 -9.00
N ASP A 45 0.31 7.63 -8.92
CA ASP A 45 -0.53 8.16 -9.98
C ASP A 45 0.26 8.25 -11.30
N ARG A 46 1.48 8.81 -11.29
CA ARG A 46 2.34 8.93 -12.49
C ARG A 46 2.59 7.59 -13.20
N VAL A 47 2.92 6.53 -12.46
CA VAL A 47 3.28 5.23 -13.06
C VAL A 47 2.07 4.43 -13.53
N LEU A 48 0.88 4.70 -12.98
CA LEU A 48 -0.36 4.06 -13.42
C LEU A 48 -0.75 4.48 -14.84
N LYS A 49 -1.20 3.50 -15.62
CA LYS A 49 -1.89 3.71 -16.90
C LYS A 49 -3.25 4.37 -16.67
N THR A 50 -3.86 4.89 -17.74
CA THR A 50 -5.28 5.26 -17.74
C THR A 50 -6.13 4.04 -17.37
N ASN A 51 -7.08 4.19 -16.45
CA ASN A 51 -7.85 3.11 -15.84
C ASN A 51 -7.03 2.14 -14.99
N GLY A 52 -5.75 2.46 -14.73
CA GLY A 52 -4.89 1.69 -13.83
C GLY A 52 -5.35 1.82 -12.39
N VAL A 53 -5.04 0.81 -11.58
CA VAL A 53 -5.48 0.71 -10.19
C VAL A 53 -4.29 0.54 -9.27
N ALA A 54 -4.31 1.18 -8.10
CA ALA A 54 -3.40 0.85 -7.01
C ALA A 54 -4.16 0.46 -5.73
N LEU A 55 -3.65 -0.55 -5.03
CA LEU A 55 -4.04 -0.93 -3.69
C LEU A 55 -2.87 -0.68 -2.74
N ILE A 56 -3.04 0.27 -1.83
CA ILE A 56 -1.96 0.79 -0.99
C ILE A 56 -2.39 0.62 0.46
N GLY A 57 -1.74 -0.23 1.24
CA GLY A 57 -2.11 -0.42 2.63
C GLY A 57 -1.62 -1.73 3.18
N GLY A 58 -2.43 -2.39 3.99
CA GLY A 58 -2.07 -3.67 4.58
C GLY A 58 -3.23 -4.33 5.31
N GLY A 59 -3.11 -5.64 5.45
CA GLY A 59 -4.13 -6.45 6.07
C GLY A 59 -3.88 -7.93 5.88
N PHE A 60 -4.74 -8.71 6.52
CA PHE A 60 -4.77 -10.16 6.38
C PHE A 60 -5.71 -10.62 5.26
N GLY A 61 -6.59 -9.76 4.74
CA GLY A 61 -7.59 -10.08 3.74
C GLY A 61 -8.92 -10.49 4.37
N LYS A 62 -10.03 -10.13 3.72
CA LYS A 62 -11.41 -10.27 4.23
C LYS A 62 -11.76 -11.70 4.65
N PHE A 63 -11.26 -12.69 3.91
CA PHE A 63 -11.62 -14.10 4.07
C PHE A 63 -10.57 -14.89 4.85
N THR A 64 -9.58 -14.22 5.44
CA THR A 64 -8.57 -14.90 6.24
C THR A 64 -9.18 -15.28 7.59
N PRO A 65 -9.19 -16.58 7.95
CA PRO A 65 -9.77 -17.01 9.21
C PRO A 65 -9.03 -16.44 10.43
N ASP A 66 -9.76 -16.09 11.48
CA ASP A 66 -9.20 -15.49 12.71
C ASP A 66 -8.10 -16.36 13.32
N TRP A 67 -8.27 -17.69 13.33
CA TRP A 67 -7.28 -18.62 13.89
C TRP A 67 -5.92 -18.55 13.16
N VAL A 68 -5.89 -18.20 11.86
CA VAL A 68 -4.64 -17.98 11.12
C VAL A 68 -3.96 -16.72 11.62
N ILE A 69 -4.74 -15.65 11.81
CA ILE A 69 -4.27 -14.34 12.28
C ILE A 69 -3.76 -14.44 13.72
N GLU A 70 -4.47 -15.15 14.61
CA GLU A 70 -4.09 -15.32 16.00
C GLU A 70 -2.78 -16.09 16.15
N ASN A 71 -2.60 -17.17 15.38
CA ASN A 71 -1.40 -18.00 15.41
C ASN A 71 -0.13 -17.26 15.01
N ILE A 72 -0.22 -16.34 14.04
CA ILE A 72 0.92 -15.51 13.61
C ILE A 72 0.98 -14.17 14.35
N GLY A 73 -0.12 -13.76 14.97
CA GLY A 73 -0.36 -12.38 15.41
C GLY A 73 0.56 -11.95 16.53
N LYS A 74 0.82 -12.79 17.53
CA LYS A 74 1.67 -12.39 18.67
C LYS A 74 3.11 -12.10 18.20
N ARG A 75 3.75 -13.08 17.55
CA ARG A 75 5.13 -12.93 17.05
C ARG A 75 5.24 -11.85 15.98
N SER A 76 4.25 -11.72 15.10
CA SER A 76 4.24 -10.67 14.07
C SER A 76 4.15 -9.28 14.69
N ARG A 77 3.30 -9.08 15.71
CA ARG A 77 3.18 -7.79 16.40
C ARG A 77 4.46 -7.40 17.13
N ASP A 78 5.10 -8.35 17.80
CA ASP A 78 6.35 -8.11 18.50
C ASP A 78 7.44 -7.64 17.51
N LEU A 79 7.60 -8.37 16.40
CA LEU A 79 8.56 -8.00 15.33
C LEU A 79 8.22 -6.67 14.67
N ASN A 80 6.94 -6.44 14.36
CA ASN A 80 6.50 -5.19 13.73
C ASN A 80 6.79 -3.98 14.63
N ARG A 81 6.55 -4.12 15.94
CA ARG A 81 6.86 -3.06 16.91
C ARG A 81 8.36 -2.77 16.99
N GLU A 82 9.20 -3.81 16.94
CA GLU A 82 10.66 -3.66 16.95
C GLU A 82 11.19 -2.93 15.70
N ILE A 83 10.57 -3.13 14.54
CA ILE A 83 10.95 -2.43 13.31
C ILE A 83 10.27 -1.06 13.15
N GLY A 84 9.48 -0.63 14.15
CA GLY A 84 8.89 0.71 14.21
C GLY A 84 7.50 0.84 13.59
N GLU A 85 6.67 -0.20 13.65
CA GLU A 85 5.25 -0.11 13.30
C GLU A 85 4.57 1.00 14.11
N ILE A 86 3.80 1.83 13.42
CA ILE A 86 2.89 2.80 14.03
C ILE A 86 1.44 2.37 13.81
N GLU A 87 0.58 2.77 14.74
CA GLU A 87 -0.86 2.67 14.55
C GLU A 87 -1.32 3.74 13.56
N ILE A 88 -2.19 3.34 12.63
CA ILE A 88 -2.73 4.24 11.61
C ILE A 88 -4.18 4.52 11.95
N ASP A 89 -4.49 5.80 12.13
CA ASP A 89 -5.86 6.28 12.24
C ASP A 89 -6.51 6.35 10.86
N GLU A 90 -7.64 5.66 10.69
CA GLU A 90 -8.39 5.63 9.44
C GLU A 90 -8.88 7.03 9.07
N ASP A 91 -9.37 7.80 10.03
CA ASP A 91 -9.85 9.16 9.78
C ASP A 91 -8.70 10.07 9.38
N GLY A 92 -7.56 10.01 10.08
CA GLY A 92 -6.32 10.69 9.68
C GLY A 92 -5.89 10.34 8.24
N LEU A 93 -5.95 9.07 7.85
CA LEU A 93 -5.62 8.63 6.50
C LEU A 93 -6.61 9.19 5.46
N ARG A 94 -7.92 9.22 5.78
CA ARG A 94 -8.95 9.84 4.92
C ARG A 94 -8.68 11.33 4.70
N HIS A 95 -8.31 12.06 5.74
CA HIS A 95 -7.94 13.48 5.61
C HIS A 95 -6.66 13.66 4.79
N GLN A 96 -5.66 12.79 4.98
CA GLN A 96 -4.42 12.83 4.21
C GLN A 96 -4.69 12.70 2.72
N ILE A 97 -5.42 11.66 2.28
CA ILE A 97 -5.69 11.43 0.86
C ILE A 97 -6.54 12.53 0.22
N GLN A 98 -7.37 13.23 0.99
CA GLN A 98 -8.15 14.38 0.49
C GLN A 98 -7.27 15.61 0.20
N SER A 99 -6.11 15.73 0.86
CA SER A 99 -5.17 16.83 0.65
C SER A 99 -4.23 16.60 -0.54
N GLU A 100 -4.17 15.37 -1.06
CA GLU A 100 -3.28 14.98 -2.16
C GLU A 100 -3.82 15.45 -3.51
N VAL A 101 -2.91 15.99 -4.35
CA VAL A 101 -3.24 16.42 -5.72
C VAL A 101 -2.78 15.33 -6.69
N VAL A 102 -3.73 14.49 -7.12
CA VAL A 102 -3.53 13.41 -8.09
C VAL A 102 -4.60 13.45 -9.19
N GLN A 103 -4.34 12.78 -10.33
CA GLN A 103 -5.33 12.71 -11.42
C GLN A 103 -6.44 11.70 -11.11
N GLY A 104 -6.08 10.60 -10.44
CA GLY A 104 -7.02 9.56 -10.05
C GLY A 104 -7.92 9.90 -8.87
N LYS A 105 -8.91 9.04 -8.63
CA LYS A 105 -9.75 9.05 -7.43
C LYS A 105 -9.17 8.12 -6.38
N MET A 106 -9.31 8.47 -5.10
CA MET A 106 -8.87 7.65 -3.97
C MET A 106 -10.02 7.41 -3.00
N GLU A 107 -10.09 6.19 -2.46
CA GLU A 107 -11.03 5.81 -1.41
C GLU A 107 -10.36 4.88 -0.39
N VAL A 108 -10.78 4.97 0.88
CA VAL A 108 -10.31 4.07 1.94
C VAL A 108 -11.27 2.90 2.09
N ILE A 109 -10.70 1.69 2.08
CA ILE A 109 -11.36 0.40 2.30
C ILE A 109 -10.79 -0.20 3.59
N SER A 110 -11.66 -0.52 4.54
CA SER A 110 -11.30 -1.15 5.82
C SER A 110 -11.62 -2.66 5.88
N GLU A 111 -12.25 -3.20 4.83
CA GLU A 111 -12.60 -4.62 4.78
C GLU A 111 -11.37 -5.50 4.49
N GLY A 112 -11.03 -6.38 5.44
CA GLY A 112 -9.86 -7.26 5.33
C GLY A 112 -8.51 -6.58 5.64
N GLY A 113 -8.54 -5.36 6.16
CA GLY A 113 -7.38 -4.53 6.44
C GLY A 113 -7.61 -3.07 6.06
N LEU A 114 -6.63 -2.21 6.32
CA LEU A 114 -6.70 -0.81 5.96
C LEU A 114 -6.00 -0.58 4.62
N TRP A 115 -6.76 -0.16 3.61
CA TRP A 115 -6.29 0.04 2.25
C TRP A 115 -6.79 1.37 1.68
N VAL A 116 -5.96 2.03 0.89
CA VAL A 116 -6.34 3.08 -0.06
C VAL A 116 -6.40 2.45 -1.44
N LEU A 117 -7.54 2.58 -2.08
CA LEU A 117 -7.75 2.22 -3.47
C LEU A 117 -7.66 3.49 -4.32
N MET A 118 -6.68 3.54 -5.22
CA MET A 118 -6.53 4.59 -6.21
C MET A 118 -6.97 4.07 -7.59
N ARG A 119 -7.76 4.86 -8.32
CA ARG A 119 -8.17 4.58 -9.70
C ARG A 119 -7.83 5.78 -10.57
N LYS A 120 -6.96 5.60 -11.56
CA LYS A 120 -6.52 6.66 -12.47
C LYS A 120 -7.45 6.85 -13.67
#